data_AF-A0A4Q4RIY0-F1
#
_entry.id   AF-A0A4Q4RIY0-F1
#
_cell.length_a   1.000
_cell.length_b   1.000
_cell.length_c   1.000
_cell.angle_alpha   90.00
_cell.angle_beta   90.00
_cell.angle_gamma   90.00
#
_symmetry.space_group_name_H-M   'P 1'
#
loop_
_entity.id
_entity.type
_entity.pdbx_description
1 polymer ?
#
loop_
_entity_poly.entity_id
_entity_poly.type
_entity_poly.pdbx_seq_one_letter_code
_entity_poly.pdbx_strand_id
1 'polypeptide(L)'
;MSFFGSKKVPPPPPVIPPPVPRSGPEIDATTVISLLAVLALLGGAYGASIKVLPKTTSLKIRVLFIWHLFDALIHFVFEGSFLWNCFFVTYSLPTSFSAASRNHPQVTLFTPPDVYWLGRQDLLYGANYGTGPLSRLWQEYAKADKRWGGTDLTVVALEILTVFVAGPLACWICYLLSRDEKKGVLKKWFWMIVLATGEIYGGWMTFAPEWLTGSPNLDTSNWMYLWLYLAFFNGLWVVFPLWILYEAYRAMSSAMSQSEMVDLVNYLKKDD
;
A
#
# COMPACT_ATOMS: atom_id res chain seq x y z
N MET A 1 -50.87 44.13 10.21
CA MET A 1 -49.46 44.30 10.60
C MET A 1 -48.95 42.97 11.12
N SER A 2 -48.09 42.27 10.37
CA SER A 2 -47.51 40.98 10.81
C SER A 2 -46.20 41.26 11.54
N PHE A 3 -46.13 40.91 12.82
CA PHE A 3 -45.04 41.22 13.75
C PHE A 3 -43.96 40.12 13.85
N PHE A 4 -43.84 39.25 12.85
CA PHE A 4 -42.79 38.23 12.83
C PHE A 4 -41.73 38.59 11.80
N GLY A 5 -40.68 39.25 12.29
CA GLY A 5 -39.47 39.51 11.54
C GLY A 5 -38.87 38.20 11.04
N SER A 6 -38.68 38.10 9.73
CA SER A 6 -37.86 37.07 9.11
C SER A 6 -36.45 37.15 9.71
N LYS A 7 -36.10 36.21 10.59
CA LYS A 7 -34.72 36.04 11.05
C LYS A 7 -33.91 35.71 9.81
N LYS A 8 -33.11 36.68 9.33
CA LYS A 8 -32.10 36.43 8.30
C LYS A 8 -31.25 35.27 8.77
N VAL A 9 -31.31 34.16 8.04
CA VAL A 9 -30.40 33.03 8.22
C VAL A 9 -28.98 33.61 8.09
N PRO A 10 -28.09 33.40 9.07
CA PRO A 10 -26.73 33.88 8.96
C PRO A 10 -26.11 33.30 7.68
N PRO A 11 -25.30 34.09 6.94
CA PRO A 11 -24.62 33.57 5.77
C PRO A 11 -23.80 32.34 6.19
N PRO A 12 -23.73 31.30 5.34
CA PRO A 12 -22.88 30.16 5.61
C PRO A 12 -21.45 30.65 5.90
N PRO A 13 -20.73 29.99 6.83
CA PRO A 13 -19.36 30.37 7.14
C PRO A 13 -18.53 30.43 5.85
N PRO A 14 -17.55 31.35 5.77
CA PRO A 14 -16.71 31.48 4.58
C PRO A 14 -16.05 30.15 4.28
N VAL A 15 -16.16 29.72 3.02
CA VAL A 15 -15.49 28.54 2.50
C VAL A 15 -13.99 28.77 2.66
N ILE A 16 -13.36 28.03 3.56
CA ILE A 16 -11.91 27.96 3.62
C ILE A 16 -11.49 27.21 2.36
N PRO A 17 -10.69 27.79 1.45
CA PRO A 17 -10.24 27.06 0.27
C PRO A 17 -9.50 25.78 0.69
N PRO A 18 -9.54 24.72 -0.14
CA PRO A 18 -8.78 23.52 0.17
C PRO A 18 -7.30 23.90 0.34
N PRO A 19 -6.56 23.24 1.24
CA PRO A 19 -5.11 23.37 1.24
C PRO A 19 -4.61 23.12 -0.19
N VAL A 20 -3.84 24.07 -0.72
CA VAL A 20 -3.29 23.93 -2.08
C VAL A 20 -2.41 22.68 -2.09
N PRO A 21 -2.63 21.71 -2.99
CA PRO A 21 -1.70 20.61 -3.18
C PRO A 21 -0.30 21.19 -3.35
N ARG A 22 0.65 20.71 -2.54
CA ARG A 22 1.94 21.39 -2.38
C ARG A 22 2.73 21.36 -3.68
N SER A 23 2.85 22.50 -4.34
CA SER A 23 3.84 22.77 -5.40
C SER A 23 5.15 23.30 -4.78
N GLY A 24 5.71 22.53 -3.84
CA GLY A 24 6.97 22.85 -3.17
C GLY A 24 8.21 22.46 -3.98
N PRO A 25 9.43 22.74 -3.49
CA PRO A 25 10.65 22.23 -4.12
C PRO A 25 10.59 20.70 -4.24
N GLU A 26 11.23 20.17 -5.29
CA GLU A 26 11.19 18.72 -5.61
C GLU A 26 11.67 17.87 -4.43
N ILE A 27 12.68 18.36 -3.69
CA ILE A 27 13.15 17.77 -2.45
C ILE A 27 12.91 18.78 -1.32
N ASP A 28 11.98 18.48 -0.42
CA ASP A 28 11.72 19.28 0.77
C ASP A 28 11.95 18.47 2.06
N ALA A 29 11.73 19.08 3.22
CA ALA A 29 11.89 18.38 4.50
C ALA A 29 10.98 17.12 4.60
N THR A 30 9.81 17.14 3.97
CA THR A 30 8.87 16.01 3.91
C THR A 30 9.49 14.86 3.13
N THR A 31 10.09 15.14 1.96
CA THR A 31 10.84 14.18 1.15
C THR A 31 11.94 13.50 1.96
N VAL A 32 12.75 14.27 2.69
CA VAL A 32 13.86 13.71 3.48
C VAL A 32 13.32 12.85 4.63
N ILE A 33 12.31 13.34 5.35
CA ILE A 33 11.70 12.61 6.47
C ILE A 33 11.03 11.32 6.00
N SER A 34 10.34 11.32 4.86
CA SER A 34 9.66 10.13 4.32
C SER A 34 10.67 9.05 3.93
N LEU A 35 11.76 9.43 3.24
CA LEU A 35 12.82 8.50 2.87
C LEU A 35 13.55 7.94 4.11
N LEU A 36 13.82 8.78 5.11
CA LEU A 36 14.37 8.32 6.39
C LEU A 36 13.42 7.38 7.13
N ALA A 37 12.10 7.60 7.05
CA ALA A 37 11.12 6.70 7.63
C ALA A 37 11.17 5.32 6.97
N VAL A 38 11.28 5.24 5.64
CA VAL A 38 11.47 3.95 4.93
C VAL A 38 12.73 3.23 5.41
N LEU A 39 13.86 3.94 5.49
CA LEU A 39 15.12 3.39 5.97
C LEU A 39 15.02 2.93 7.44
N ALA A 40 14.27 3.65 8.27
CA ALA A 40 14.04 3.27 9.66
C ALA A 40 13.21 1.97 9.75
N LEU A 41 12.18 1.80 8.91
CA LEU A 41 11.40 0.55 8.86
C LEU A 41 12.28 -0.62 8.40
N LEU A 42 13.09 -0.44 7.35
CA LEU A 42 14.02 -1.47 6.87
C LEU A 42 15.08 -1.82 7.92
N GLY A 43 15.67 -0.81 8.56
CA GLY A 43 16.63 -0.98 9.65
C GLY A 43 16.02 -1.70 10.86
N GLY A 44 14.76 -1.40 11.18
CA GLY A 44 13.97 -2.10 12.19
C GLY A 44 13.77 -3.57 11.85
N ALA A 45 13.38 -3.87 10.60
CA ALA A 45 13.23 -5.24 10.12
C ALA A 45 14.56 -6.02 10.17
N TYR A 46 15.66 -5.39 9.77
CA TYR A 46 17.00 -5.95 9.89
C TYR A 46 17.40 -6.24 11.34
N GLY A 47 17.22 -5.26 12.24
CA GLY A 47 17.50 -5.42 13.67
C GLY A 47 16.67 -6.54 14.31
N ALA A 48 15.39 -6.64 13.96
CA ALA A 48 14.53 -7.73 14.37
C ALA A 48 15.03 -9.09 13.86
N SER A 49 15.53 -9.17 12.62
CA SER A 49 16.12 -10.42 12.09
C SER A 49 17.33 -10.89 12.90
N ILE A 50 18.16 -9.97 13.39
CA ILE A 50 19.32 -10.29 14.23
C ILE A 50 18.87 -10.80 15.61
N LYS A 51 17.82 -10.18 16.17
CA LYS A 51 17.32 -10.48 17.50
C LYS A 51 16.50 -11.78 17.55
N VAL A 52 15.68 -12.04 16.54
CA VAL A 52 14.68 -13.11 16.54
C VAL A 52 15.20 -14.40 15.90
N LEU A 53 16.03 -14.30 14.85
CA LEU A 53 16.51 -15.49 14.13
C LEU A 53 17.83 -16.01 14.74
N PRO A 54 18.00 -17.34 14.85
CA PRO A 54 19.29 -17.95 15.22
C PRO A 54 20.46 -17.42 14.39
N LYS A 55 21.65 -17.32 14.99
CA LYS A 55 22.88 -16.93 14.27
C LYS A 55 23.25 -17.90 13.15
N THR A 56 22.83 -19.16 13.28
CA THR A 56 23.04 -20.22 12.28
C THR A 56 22.03 -20.19 11.13
N THR A 57 21.03 -19.30 11.18
CA THR A 57 20.02 -19.17 10.12
C THR A 57 20.65 -18.81 8.80
N SER A 58 20.23 -19.51 7.74
CA SER A 58 20.72 -19.26 6.39
C SER A 58 20.44 -17.84 5.92
N LEU A 59 21.31 -17.31 5.06
CA LEU A 59 21.14 -15.96 4.49
C LEU A 59 19.78 -15.80 3.78
N LYS A 60 19.34 -16.84 3.06
CA LYS A 60 18.04 -16.84 2.36
C LYS A 60 16.88 -16.61 3.32
N ILE A 61 16.80 -17.38 4.41
CA ILE A 61 15.73 -17.24 5.41
C ILE A 61 15.80 -15.86 6.08
N ARG A 62 17.00 -15.35 6.33
CA ARG A 62 17.18 -14.01 6.90
C ARG A 62 16.68 -12.92 5.96
N VAL A 63 17.01 -12.98 4.67
CA VAL A 63 16.51 -12.04 3.65
C VAL A 63 15.00 -12.13 3.53
N LEU A 64 14.43 -13.34 3.45
CA LEU A 64 12.98 -13.53 3.42
C LEU A 64 12.31 -12.94 4.66
N PHE A 65 12.86 -13.18 5.86
CA PHE A 65 12.30 -12.60 7.08
C PHE A 65 12.34 -11.07 7.06
N ILE A 66 13.46 -10.48 6.65
CA ILE A 66 13.61 -9.02 6.57
C ILE A 66 12.61 -8.43 5.58
N TRP A 67 12.49 -9.04 4.39
CA TRP A 67 11.52 -8.63 3.38
C TRP A 67 10.10 -8.63 3.94
N HIS A 68 9.62 -9.77 4.46
CA HIS A 68 8.24 -9.88 4.97
C HIS A 68 7.98 -8.98 6.18
N LEU A 69 8.98 -8.73 7.04
CA LEU A 69 8.79 -7.82 8.15
C LEU A 69 8.77 -6.36 7.67
N PHE A 70 9.62 -6.00 6.72
CA PHE A 70 9.59 -4.68 6.09
C PHE A 70 8.26 -4.44 5.37
N ASP A 71 7.80 -5.42 4.60
CA ASP A 71 6.50 -5.46 3.92
C ASP A 71 5.34 -5.24 4.91
N ALA A 72 5.28 -6.01 6.00
CA ALA A 72 4.29 -5.81 7.06
C ALA A 72 4.32 -4.40 7.66
N LEU A 73 5.52 -3.85 7.87
CA LEU A 73 5.67 -2.50 8.43
C LEU A 73 5.19 -1.43 7.44
N ILE A 74 5.41 -1.61 6.13
CA ILE A 74 4.91 -0.70 5.11
C ILE A 74 3.37 -0.74 5.10
N HIS A 75 2.77 -1.93 5.07
CA HIS A 75 1.32 -2.07 5.13
C HIS A 75 0.74 -1.39 6.38
N PHE A 76 1.29 -1.65 7.57
CA PHE A 76 0.70 -1.07 8.78
C PHE A 76 0.96 0.44 8.95
N VAL A 77 2.17 0.91 8.66
CA VAL A 77 2.56 2.29 8.96
C VAL A 77 2.18 3.21 7.82
N PHE A 78 2.55 2.86 6.59
CA PHE A 78 2.29 3.70 5.44
C PHE A 78 0.85 3.49 5.00
N GLU A 79 0.51 2.33 4.47
CA GLU A 79 -0.81 2.11 3.85
C GLU A 79 -1.95 2.26 4.88
N GLY A 80 -1.72 1.82 6.12
CA GLY A 80 -2.65 2.07 7.23
C GLY A 80 -2.88 3.57 7.48
N SER A 81 -1.84 4.40 7.32
CA SER A 81 -2.00 5.85 7.40
C SER A 81 -2.66 6.46 6.15
N PHE A 82 -2.51 5.86 4.97
CA PHE A 82 -3.26 6.26 3.77
C PHE A 82 -4.75 6.03 3.99
N LEU A 83 -5.12 4.82 4.42
CA LEU A 83 -6.51 4.50 4.77
C LEU A 83 -7.04 5.47 5.83
N TRP A 84 -6.26 5.79 6.87
CA TRP A 84 -6.66 6.78 7.87
C TRP A 84 -7.04 8.12 7.22
N ASN A 85 -6.23 8.61 6.27
CA ASN A 85 -6.55 9.83 5.54
C ASN A 85 -7.84 9.68 4.70
N CYS A 86 -8.04 8.56 4.01
CA CYS A 86 -9.23 8.31 3.19
C CYS A 86 -10.53 8.13 4.00
N PHE A 87 -10.46 7.72 5.28
CA PHE A 87 -11.65 7.50 6.10
C PHE A 87 -11.93 8.63 7.09
N PHE A 88 -10.92 9.39 7.51
CA PHE A 88 -11.06 10.34 8.64
C PHE A 88 -10.58 11.76 8.36
N VAL A 89 -9.82 12.01 7.29
CA VAL A 89 -9.35 13.36 6.95
C VAL A 89 -10.26 13.95 5.88
N THR A 90 -11.07 14.93 6.29
CA THR A 90 -12.17 15.45 5.49
C THR A 90 -12.04 16.92 5.14
N TYR A 91 -12.62 17.32 4.01
CA TYR A 91 -12.87 18.70 3.64
C TYR A 91 -14.32 18.88 3.20
N SER A 92 -15.01 19.87 3.78
CA SER A 92 -16.40 20.18 3.43
C SER A 92 -16.48 20.94 2.11
N LEU A 93 -17.25 20.41 1.16
CA LEU A 93 -17.55 21.09 -0.08
C LEU A 93 -18.50 22.27 0.18
N PRO A 94 -18.29 23.41 -0.50
CA PRO A 94 -19.28 24.49 -0.51
C PRO A 94 -20.65 23.98 -0.96
N THR A 95 -21.74 24.52 -0.41
CA THR A 95 -23.11 24.20 -0.86
C THR A 95 -23.38 24.55 -2.33
N SER A 96 -22.48 25.29 -2.98
CA SER A 96 -22.49 25.62 -4.41
C SER A 96 -21.65 24.67 -5.28
N PHE A 97 -21.03 23.64 -4.71
CA PHE A 97 -20.24 22.68 -5.48
C PHE A 97 -21.18 21.69 -6.18
N SER A 98 -21.44 21.94 -7.46
CA SER A 98 -22.21 21.02 -8.30
C SER A 98 -21.25 20.12 -9.09
N ALA A 99 -21.77 19.08 -9.75
CA ALA A 99 -20.99 18.27 -10.69
C ALA A 99 -20.30 19.09 -11.81
N ALA A 100 -20.72 20.34 -12.05
CA ALA A 100 -20.06 21.28 -12.97
C ALA A 100 -18.74 21.86 -12.41
N SER A 101 -18.46 21.69 -11.11
CA SER A 101 -17.24 22.15 -10.43
C SER A 101 -16.06 21.17 -10.55
N ARG A 102 -16.14 20.14 -11.42
CA ARG A 102 -15.08 19.15 -11.66
C ARG A 102 -13.73 19.74 -12.07
N ASN A 103 -13.75 20.92 -12.69
CA ASN A 103 -12.54 21.66 -13.07
C ASN A 103 -12.16 22.72 -12.03
N HIS A 104 -12.37 22.45 -10.75
CA HIS A 104 -11.88 23.34 -9.71
C HIS A 104 -10.35 23.20 -9.62
N PRO A 105 -9.57 24.29 -9.76
CA PRO A 105 -8.11 24.22 -9.89
C PRO A 105 -7.38 23.63 -8.66
N GLN A 106 -8.09 23.42 -7.55
CA GLN A 106 -7.54 22.90 -6.29
C GLN A 106 -8.27 21.66 -5.75
N VAL A 107 -9.25 21.11 -6.49
CA VAL A 107 -10.00 19.92 -6.05
C VAL A 107 -10.03 18.92 -7.19
N THR A 108 -9.37 17.78 -6.98
CA THR A 108 -9.44 16.62 -7.88
C THR A 108 -10.36 15.58 -7.27
N LEU A 109 -11.37 15.16 -8.04
CA LEU A 109 -12.23 14.04 -7.68
C LEU A 109 -11.66 12.75 -8.28
N PHE A 110 -11.36 11.78 -7.44
CA PHE A 110 -10.87 10.46 -7.84
C PHE A 110 -12.00 9.40 -7.92
N THR A 111 -13.24 9.81 -7.64
CA THR A 111 -14.40 8.95 -7.84
C THR A 111 -15.06 9.24 -9.20
N PRO A 112 -15.72 8.24 -9.81
CA PRO A 112 -16.53 8.46 -11.00
C PRO A 112 -17.66 9.49 -10.76
N PRO A 113 -18.21 10.06 -11.85
CA PRO A 113 -19.46 10.81 -11.80
C PRO A 113 -20.54 10.16 -10.94
N ASP A 114 -21.15 10.95 -10.05
CA ASP A 114 -22.28 10.54 -9.19
C ASP A 114 -21.98 9.40 -8.20
N VAL A 115 -20.70 9.04 -8.04
CA VAL A 115 -20.21 8.11 -7.03
C VAL A 115 -19.55 8.88 -5.90
N TYR A 116 -20.11 8.75 -4.69
CA TYR A 116 -19.70 9.49 -3.51
C TYR A 116 -19.10 8.55 -2.48
N TRP A 117 -17.87 8.85 -2.06
CA TRP A 117 -17.21 8.09 -1.01
C TRP A 117 -18.04 8.12 0.28
N LEU A 118 -18.27 6.94 0.87
CA LEU A 118 -19.13 6.74 2.06
C LEU A 118 -20.55 7.32 1.91
N GLY A 119 -21.04 7.53 0.69
CA GLY A 119 -22.34 8.14 0.42
C GLY A 119 -22.42 9.64 0.78
N ARG A 120 -21.28 10.30 0.97
CA ARG A 120 -21.21 11.72 1.40
C ARG A 120 -20.97 12.63 0.21
N GLN A 121 -22.01 13.36 -0.18
CA GLN A 121 -21.95 14.33 -1.29
C GLN A 121 -21.34 15.67 -0.88
N ASP A 122 -21.32 15.94 0.42
CA ASP A 122 -20.90 17.19 1.05
C ASP A 122 -19.43 17.19 1.52
N LEU A 123 -18.74 16.04 1.45
CA LEU A 123 -17.39 15.86 1.97
C LEU A 123 -16.46 15.22 0.95
N LEU A 124 -15.21 15.69 0.94
CA LEU A 124 -14.07 15.02 0.30
C LEU A 124 -13.15 14.43 1.36
N TYR A 125 -12.45 13.36 0.99
CA TYR A 125 -11.59 12.61 1.88
C TYR A 125 -10.21 12.37 1.27
N GLY A 126 -9.18 12.35 2.10
CA GLY A 126 -7.82 12.02 1.71
C GLY A 126 -6.77 12.98 2.24
N ALA A 127 -5.51 12.66 1.94
CA ALA A 127 -4.35 13.32 2.51
C ALA A 127 -4.25 14.79 2.13
N ASN A 128 -4.69 15.19 0.94
CA ASN A 128 -4.66 16.58 0.46
C ASN A 128 -5.42 17.56 1.37
N TYR A 129 -6.34 17.06 2.19
CA TYR A 129 -7.14 17.87 3.10
C TYR A 129 -6.59 17.94 4.52
N GLY A 130 -5.52 17.18 4.81
CA GLY A 130 -4.89 17.14 6.12
C GLY A 130 -3.60 17.97 6.20
N THR A 131 -3.24 18.40 7.40
CA THR A 131 -2.00 19.15 7.66
C THR A 131 -1.00 18.38 8.53
N GLY A 132 -1.41 17.22 9.06
CA GLY A 132 -0.62 16.38 9.95
C GLY A 132 0.51 15.63 9.25
N PRO A 133 1.45 15.03 10.00
CA PRO A 133 2.63 14.37 9.43
C PRO A 133 2.29 13.26 8.42
N LEU A 134 1.30 12.43 8.73
CA LEU A 134 0.86 11.34 7.86
C LEU A 134 0.19 11.85 6.58
N SER A 135 -0.56 12.95 6.67
CA SER A 135 -1.14 13.61 5.48
C SER A 135 -0.03 14.19 4.59
N ARG A 136 1.01 14.79 5.19
CA ARG A 136 2.16 15.32 4.45
C ARG A 136 2.95 14.22 3.75
N LEU A 137 3.14 13.07 4.41
CA LEU A 137 3.76 11.89 3.80
C LEU A 137 3.05 11.50 2.50
N TRP A 138 1.73 11.42 2.54
CA TRP A 138 0.95 11.02 1.36
C TRP A 138 0.82 12.12 0.31
N GLN A 139 0.80 13.39 0.71
CA GLN A 139 0.93 14.52 -0.22
C GLN A 139 2.28 14.49 -0.97
N GLU A 140 3.35 14.03 -0.32
CA GLU A 140 4.67 13.87 -0.96
C GLU A 140 4.63 12.79 -2.03
N TYR A 141 4.07 11.62 -1.73
CA TYR A 141 3.91 10.56 -2.73
C TYR A 141 2.91 10.96 -3.84
N ALA A 142 1.89 11.75 -3.48
CA ALA A 142 0.89 12.26 -4.42
C ALA A 142 1.44 13.21 -5.49
N LYS A 143 2.67 13.71 -5.33
CA LYS A 143 3.39 14.42 -6.39
C LYS A 143 3.67 13.51 -7.59
N ALA A 144 3.96 12.23 -7.34
CA ALA A 144 4.21 11.23 -8.38
C ALA A 144 2.93 10.51 -8.83
N ASP A 145 2.00 10.23 -7.92
CA ASP A 145 0.71 9.61 -8.22
C ASP A 145 -0.42 10.30 -7.46
N LYS A 146 -1.16 11.18 -8.14
CA LYS A 146 -2.15 12.08 -7.54
C LYS A 146 -3.22 11.35 -6.73
N ARG A 147 -3.53 10.09 -7.07
CA ARG A 147 -4.58 9.28 -6.42
C ARG A 147 -4.35 9.08 -4.93
N TRP A 148 -3.07 9.02 -4.51
CA TRP A 148 -2.68 8.87 -3.11
C TRP A 148 -2.92 10.12 -2.25
N GLY A 149 -3.19 11.26 -2.90
CA GLY A 149 -3.61 12.48 -2.21
C GLY A 149 -5.10 12.49 -1.86
N GLY A 150 -5.91 11.61 -2.47
CA GLY A 150 -7.36 11.58 -2.32
C GLY A 150 -7.89 10.16 -2.11
N THR A 151 -9.13 9.94 -2.55
CA THR A 151 -9.82 8.64 -2.41
C THR A 151 -10.12 8.06 -3.79
N ASP A 152 -9.14 7.38 -4.37
CA ASP A 152 -9.37 6.51 -5.54
C ASP A 152 -9.97 5.18 -5.08
N LEU A 153 -11.07 4.76 -5.70
CA LEU A 153 -11.82 3.58 -5.25
C LEU A 153 -11.03 2.27 -5.41
N THR A 154 -10.20 2.17 -6.44
CA THR A 154 -9.40 0.96 -6.69
C THR A 154 -8.25 0.89 -5.71
N VAL A 155 -7.51 2.00 -5.56
CA VAL A 155 -6.38 2.07 -4.62
C VAL A 155 -6.87 1.81 -3.19
N VAL A 156 -7.91 2.53 -2.71
CA VAL A 156 -8.41 2.33 -1.34
C VAL A 156 -8.92 0.89 -1.12
N ALA A 157 -9.57 0.27 -2.10
CA ALA A 157 -10.02 -1.12 -1.98
C ALA A 157 -8.85 -2.11 -1.86
N LEU A 158 -7.76 -1.89 -2.61
CA LEU A 158 -6.53 -2.68 -2.49
C LEU A 158 -5.89 -2.45 -1.12
N GLU A 159 -5.76 -1.21 -0.69
CA GLU A 159 -5.07 -0.87 0.56
C GLU A 159 -5.80 -1.41 1.80
N ILE A 160 -7.13 -1.59 1.75
CA ILE A 160 -7.86 -2.31 2.80
C ILE A 160 -7.36 -3.76 2.90
N LEU A 161 -7.17 -4.44 1.77
CA LEU A 161 -6.67 -5.81 1.76
C LEU A 161 -5.21 -5.88 2.19
N THR A 162 -4.36 -4.97 1.74
CA THR A 162 -2.95 -4.97 2.13
C THR A 162 -2.79 -4.75 3.64
N VAL A 163 -3.50 -3.78 4.21
CA VAL A 163 -3.44 -3.47 5.65
C VAL A 163 -4.02 -4.60 6.51
N PHE A 164 -5.21 -5.12 6.16
CA PHE A 164 -5.93 -6.08 7.02
C PHE A 164 -5.68 -7.55 6.68
N VAL A 165 -5.07 -7.86 5.54
CA VAL A 165 -4.77 -9.23 5.11
C VAL A 165 -3.28 -9.43 4.85
N ALA A 166 -2.66 -8.62 3.99
CA ALA A 166 -1.25 -8.79 3.61
C ALA A 166 -0.30 -8.55 4.81
N GLY A 167 -0.44 -7.43 5.52
CA GLY A 167 0.36 -7.11 6.72
C GLY A 167 0.32 -8.19 7.80
N PRO A 168 -0.86 -8.66 8.23
CA PRO A 168 -0.96 -9.77 9.18
C PRO A 168 -0.38 -11.08 8.63
N LEU A 169 -0.58 -11.37 7.34
CA LEU A 169 -0.02 -12.56 6.70
C LEU A 169 1.51 -12.52 6.61
N ALA A 170 2.08 -11.35 6.31
CA ALA A 170 3.52 -11.12 6.30
C ALA A 170 4.11 -11.31 7.71
N CYS A 171 3.44 -10.81 8.76
CA CYS A 171 3.80 -11.10 10.15
C CYS A 171 3.72 -12.60 10.48
N TRP A 172 2.68 -13.28 10.00
CA TRP A 172 2.54 -14.73 10.17
C TRP A 172 3.68 -15.50 9.48
N ILE A 173 4.10 -15.07 8.30
CA ILE A 173 5.25 -15.63 7.60
C ILE A 173 6.53 -15.41 8.42
N CYS A 174 6.77 -14.20 8.94
CA CYS A 174 7.91 -13.93 9.83
C CYS A 174 7.91 -14.87 11.04
N TYR A 175 6.75 -15.08 11.66
CA TYR A 175 6.60 -16.04 12.75
C TYR A 175 6.99 -17.46 12.31
N LEU A 176 6.51 -17.94 11.16
CA LEU A 176 6.87 -19.26 10.65
C LEU A 176 8.37 -19.37 10.31
N LEU A 177 8.97 -18.31 9.75
CA LEU A 177 10.40 -18.25 9.43
C LEU A 177 11.28 -18.23 10.70
N SER A 178 10.77 -17.71 11.82
CA SER A 178 11.46 -17.75 13.11
C SER A 178 11.48 -19.14 13.78
N ARG A 179 10.64 -20.06 13.31
CA ARG A 179 10.63 -21.46 13.78
C ARG A 179 11.68 -22.27 13.03
N ASP A 180 12.03 -23.42 13.63
CA ASP A 180 12.98 -24.40 13.09
C ASP A 180 12.90 -24.51 11.56
N GLU A 181 14.04 -24.26 10.89
CA GLU A 181 14.14 -24.21 9.43
C GLU A 181 13.59 -25.47 8.76
N LYS A 182 13.82 -26.65 9.36
CA LYS A 182 13.46 -27.95 8.78
C LYS A 182 11.99 -28.31 8.96
N LYS A 183 11.29 -27.69 9.93
CA LYS A 183 9.90 -28.03 10.24
C LYS A 183 8.93 -27.17 9.42
N GLY A 184 7.98 -27.84 8.77
CA GLY A 184 6.89 -27.17 8.06
C GLY A 184 7.34 -26.35 6.86
N VAL A 185 8.40 -26.74 6.17
CA VAL A 185 8.97 -26.02 5.00
C VAL A 185 7.89 -25.74 3.95
N LEU A 186 7.07 -26.73 3.59
CA LEU A 186 5.96 -26.55 2.64
C LEU A 186 4.92 -25.53 3.13
N LYS A 187 4.61 -25.52 4.43
CA LYS A 187 3.68 -24.53 5.02
C LYS A 187 4.23 -23.11 4.90
N LYS A 188 5.54 -22.92 5.10
CA LYS A 188 6.21 -21.62 4.94
C LYS A 188 6.08 -21.14 3.50
N TRP A 189 6.41 -21.98 2.53
CA TRP A 189 6.32 -21.66 1.10
C TRP A 189 4.89 -21.39 0.65
N PHE A 190 3.91 -22.17 1.11
CA PHE A 190 2.50 -21.95 0.79
C PHE A 190 2.06 -20.52 1.13
N TRP A 191 2.30 -20.07 2.36
CA TRP A 191 1.87 -18.72 2.78
C TRP A 191 2.65 -17.62 2.05
N MET A 192 3.94 -17.83 1.79
CA MET A 192 4.74 -16.91 0.98
C MET A 192 4.23 -16.80 -0.47
N ILE A 193 3.77 -17.91 -1.08
CA ILE A 193 3.17 -17.89 -2.42
C ILE A 193 1.86 -17.10 -2.41
N VAL A 194 0.99 -17.34 -1.42
CA VAL A 194 -0.29 -16.65 -1.29
C VAL A 194 -0.07 -15.14 -1.21
N LEU A 195 0.83 -14.70 -0.32
CA LEU A 195 1.17 -13.29 -0.19
C LEU A 195 1.80 -12.73 -1.47
N ALA A 196 2.86 -13.36 -2.00
CA ALA A 196 3.57 -12.89 -3.19
C ALA A 196 2.64 -12.75 -4.42
N THR A 197 1.68 -13.66 -4.57
CA THR A 197 0.68 -13.57 -5.64
C THR A 197 -0.25 -12.38 -5.43
N GLY A 198 -0.67 -12.15 -4.18
CA GLY A 198 -1.45 -10.98 -3.78
C GLY A 198 -0.72 -9.67 -4.09
N GLU A 199 0.56 -9.55 -3.72
CA GLU A 199 1.38 -8.36 -3.97
C GLU A 199 1.51 -8.05 -5.47
N ILE A 200 1.80 -9.05 -6.30
CA ILE A 200 1.90 -8.87 -7.76
C ILE A 200 0.56 -8.45 -8.35
N TYR A 201 -0.53 -9.08 -7.91
CA TYR A 201 -1.87 -8.73 -8.38
C TYR A 201 -2.27 -7.32 -7.93
N GLY A 202 -1.97 -6.94 -6.69
CA GLY A 202 -2.19 -5.59 -6.15
C GLY A 202 -1.44 -4.55 -6.96
N GLY A 203 -0.14 -4.75 -7.19
CA GLY A 203 0.67 -3.88 -8.04
C GLY A 203 0.11 -3.75 -9.46
N TRP A 204 -0.33 -4.85 -10.06
CA TRP A 204 -1.01 -4.81 -11.36
C TRP A 204 -2.29 -3.98 -11.32
N MET A 205 -3.15 -4.17 -10.31
CA MET A 205 -4.40 -3.41 -10.17
C MET A 205 -4.18 -1.93 -9.82
N THR A 206 -3.06 -1.57 -9.23
CA THR A 206 -2.68 -0.16 -9.00
C THR A 206 -2.31 0.55 -10.29
N PHE A 207 -1.58 -0.10 -11.21
CA PHE A 207 -1.03 0.54 -12.41
C PHE A 207 -1.79 0.24 -13.71
N ALA A 208 -2.44 -0.92 -13.85
CA ALA A 208 -3.14 -1.28 -15.08
C ALA A 208 -4.30 -0.32 -15.41
N PRO A 209 -5.16 0.10 -14.46
CA PRO A 209 -6.20 1.09 -14.75
C PRO A 209 -5.65 2.45 -15.20
N GLU A 210 -4.54 2.91 -14.60
CA GLU A 210 -3.85 4.12 -15.05
C GLU A 210 -3.32 3.94 -16.47
N TRP A 211 -2.60 2.86 -16.73
CA TRP A 211 -2.04 2.61 -18.06
C TRP A 211 -3.13 2.55 -19.13
N LEU A 212 -4.25 1.88 -18.87
CA LEU A 212 -5.40 1.79 -19.78
C LEU A 212 -6.08 3.14 -20.04
N THR A 213 -5.92 4.11 -19.12
CA THR A 213 -6.50 5.46 -19.24
C THR A 213 -5.48 6.53 -19.68
N GLY A 214 -4.26 6.12 -20.03
CA GLY A 214 -3.19 7.04 -20.48
C GLY A 214 -2.41 7.69 -19.33
N SER A 215 -2.47 7.11 -18.13
CA SER A 215 -1.75 7.50 -16.91
C SER A 215 -1.93 8.98 -16.50
N PRO A 216 -3.16 9.52 -16.47
CA PRO A 216 -3.39 10.95 -16.21
C PRO A 216 -2.99 11.39 -14.79
N ASN A 217 -2.92 10.45 -13.85
CA ASN A 217 -2.59 10.73 -12.46
C ASN A 217 -1.09 10.57 -12.15
N LEU A 218 -0.33 9.93 -13.03
CA LEU A 218 1.09 9.70 -12.85
C LEU A 218 1.92 10.85 -13.43
N ASP A 219 2.80 11.43 -12.62
CA ASP A 219 3.80 12.40 -13.09
C ASP A 219 5.13 11.69 -13.36
N THR A 220 5.45 11.52 -14.63
CA THR A 220 6.69 10.89 -15.11
C THR A 220 7.71 11.90 -15.64
N SER A 221 7.41 13.20 -15.53
CA SER A 221 8.27 14.28 -16.05
C SER A 221 9.51 14.53 -15.19
N ASN A 222 9.40 14.24 -13.89
CA ASN A 222 10.49 14.36 -12.93
C ASN A 222 11.21 13.03 -12.72
N TRP A 223 12.54 13.07 -12.68
CA TRP A 223 13.38 11.88 -12.52
C TRP A 223 13.11 11.14 -11.19
N MET A 224 12.98 11.87 -10.08
CA MET A 224 12.73 11.27 -8.77
C MET A 224 11.35 10.61 -8.71
N TYR A 225 10.33 11.26 -9.27
CA TYR A 225 8.98 10.70 -9.32
C TYR A 225 8.96 9.41 -10.15
N LEU A 226 9.54 9.44 -11.35
CA LEU A 226 9.56 8.27 -12.22
C LEU A 226 10.42 7.14 -11.66
N TRP A 227 11.68 7.41 -11.32
CA TRP A 227 12.64 6.34 -11.03
C TRP A 227 12.68 5.93 -9.56
N LEU A 228 12.55 6.88 -8.63
CA LEU A 228 12.58 6.55 -7.21
C LEU A 228 11.18 6.17 -6.70
N TYR A 229 10.17 7.01 -6.92
CA TYR A 229 8.85 6.80 -6.35
C TYR A 229 8.03 5.74 -7.08
N LEU A 230 7.95 5.83 -8.41
CA LEU A 230 7.16 4.91 -9.22
C LEU A 230 7.94 3.63 -9.51
N ALA A 231 9.13 3.69 -10.12
CA ALA A 231 9.83 2.49 -10.56
C ALA A 231 10.51 1.71 -9.41
N PHE A 232 11.34 2.36 -8.59
CA PHE A 232 12.13 1.67 -7.58
C PHE A 232 11.26 1.09 -6.47
N PHE A 233 10.45 1.91 -5.78
CA PHE A 233 9.65 1.40 -4.66
C PHE A 233 8.66 0.33 -5.12
N ASN A 234 7.83 0.58 -6.14
CA ASN A 234 6.90 -0.45 -6.62
C ASN A 234 7.63 -1.65 -7.23
N GLY A 235 8.80 -1.46 -7.84
CA GLY A 235 9.62 -2.53 -8.37
C GLY A 235 10.07 -3.54 -7.31
N LEU A 236 10.21 -3.13 -6.04
CA LEU A 236 10.51 -4.06 -4.94
C LEU A 236 9.38 -5.09 -4.76
N TRP A 237 8.12 -4.64 -4.81
CA TRP A 237 6.91 -5.49 -4.75
C TRP A 237 6.65 -6.29 -6.03
N VAL A 238 7.50 -6.15 -7.04
CA VAL A 238 7.52 -7.06 -8.20
C VAL A 238 8.67 -8.06 -8.05
N VAL A 239 9.89 -7.56 -7.81
CA VAL A 239 11.10 -8.38 -7.80
C VAL A 239 11.12 -9.40 -6.67
N PHE A 240 10.81 -8.99 -5.44
CA PHE A 240 10.84 -9.91 -4.29
C PHE A 240 9.74 -10.97 -4.37
N PRO A 241 8.47 -10.62 -4.67
CA PRO A 241 7.43 -11.62 -4.91
C PRO A 241 7.76 -12.61 -6.03
N LEU A 242 8.28 -12.15 -7.18
CA LEU A 242 8.68 -13.05 -8.27
C LEU A 242 9.83 -13.99 -7.84
N TRP A 243 10.82 -13.47 -7.11
CA TRP A 243 11.89 -14.30 -6.56
C TRP A 243 11.34 -15.35 -5.58
N ILE A 244 10.42 -14.96 -4.69
CA ILE A 244 9.75 -15.87 -3.75
C ILE A 244 9.00 -16.98 -4.50
N LEU A 245 8.23 -16.64 -5.53
CA LEU A 245 7.49 -17.61 -6.33
C LEU A 245 8.43 -18.60 -7.05
N TYR A 246 9.54 -18.10 -7.60
CA TYR A 246 10.56 -18.93 -8.22
C TYR A 246 11.21 -19.91 -7.22
N GLU A 247 11.60 -19.43 -6.04
CA GLU A 247 12.17 -20.26 -4.98
C GLU A 247 11.17 -21.29 -4.45
N ALA A 248 9.91 -20.87 -4.29
CA ALA A 248 8.84 -21.74 -3.83
C ALA A 248 8.55 -22.86 -4.85
N TYR A 249 8.52 -22.53 -6.14
CA TYR A 249 8.37 -23.51 -7.22
C TYR A 249 9.47 -24.57 -7.14
N ARG A 250 10.74 -24.16 -7.04
CA ARG A 250 11.87 -25.10 -6.91
C ARG A 250 11.77 -25.97 -5.66
N ALA A 251 11.42 -25.39 -4.52
CA ALA A 251 11.29 -26.11 -3.27
C ALA A 251 10.15 -27.15 -3.31
N MET A 252 9.01 -26.79 -3.88
CA MET A 252 7.86 -27.68 -4.01
C MET A 252 8.11 -28.80 -5.03
N SER A 253 8.67 -28.49 -6.20
CA SER A 253 9.03 -29.52 -7.19
C SER A 253 10.01 -30.54 -6.59
N SER A 254 11.04 -30.08 -5.88
CA SER A 254 11.98 -30.98 -5.20
C SER A 254 11.30 -31.83 -4.14
N ALA A 255 10.34 -31.29 -3.39
CA ALA A 255 9.63 -32.04 -2.34
C ALA A 255 8.70 -33.09 -2.93
N MET A 256 7.98 -32.77 -4.01
CA MET A 256 7.10 -33.71 -4.72
C MET A 256 7.89 -34.88 -5.29
N SER A 257 9.01 -34.62 -5.99
CA SER A 257 9.85 -35.70 -6.52
C SER A 257 10.42 -36.63 -5.43
N GLN A 258 10.74 -36.10 -4.24
CA GLN A 258 11.15 -36.93 -3.11
C GLN A 258 10.00 -37.79 -2.57
N SER A 259 8.78 -37.25 -2.53
CA SER A 259 7.59 -38.02 -2.15
C SER A 259 7.33 -39.18 -3.12
N GLU A 260 7.36 -38.91 -4.42
CA GLU A 260 7.17 -39.93 -5.46
C GLU A 260 8.20 -41.06 -5.36
N MET A 261 9.47 -40.72 -5.09
CA MET A 261 10.53 -41.72 -4.89
C MET A 261 10.30 -42.56 -3.63
N VAL A 262 9.85 -41.95 -2.52
CA VAL A 262 9.51 -42.67 -1.28
C VAL A 262 8.33 -43.62 -1.51
N ASP A 263 7.30 -43.17 -2.23
CA ASP A 263 6.13 -43.99 -2.56
C ASP A 263 6.52 -45.17 -3.46
N LEU A 264 7.39 -44.95 -4.45
CA LEU A 264 7.93 -46.01 -5.30
C LEU A 264 8.73 -47.04 -4.50
N VAL A 265 9.61 -46.60 -3.59
CA VAL A 265 10.39 -47.50 -2.73
C VAL A 265 9.48 -48.31 -1.80
N ASN A 266 8.43 -47.68 -1.26
CA ASN A 266 7.46 -48.37 -0.41
C ASN A 266 6.61 -49.37 -1.19
N TYR A 267 6.29 -49.07 -2.45
CA TYR A 267 5.61 -49.99 -3.35
C TYR A 267 6.49 -51.22 -3.64
N LEU A 268 7.74 -51.02 -4.06
CA LEU A 268 8.66 -52.12 -4.38
C LEU A 268 8.93 -53.03 -3.18
N LYS A 269 9.01 -52.49 -1.96
CA LYS A 269 9.19 -53.27 -0.74
C LYS A 269 7.98 -54.10 -0.30
N LYS A 270 6.79 -53.87 -0.86
CA LYS A 270 5.60 -54.68 -0.56
C LYS A 270 5.51 -55.94 -1.42
N ASP A 271 6.27 -56.00 -2.51
CA ASP A 271 6.28 -57.11 -3.47
C ASP A 271 7.39 -58.15 -3.17
N ASP A 272 8.23 -57.90 -2.15
CA ASP A 272 9.24 -58.82 -1.57
C ASP A 272 8.71 -59.46 -0.26
#